data_AF-A0A8K0KPW9-F1
#
_entry.id   AF-A0A8K0KPW9-F1
#
_cell.length_a   1.000
_cell.length_b   1.000
_cell.length_c   1.000
_cell.angle_alpha   90.00
_cell.angle_beta   90.00
_cell.angle_gamma   90.00
#
_symmetry.space_group_name_H-M   'P 1'
#
loop_
_entity.id
_entity.type
_entity.pdbx_description
1 polymer ?
#
loop_
_entity_poly.entity_id
_entity_poly.type
_entity_poly.pdbx_seq_one_letter_code
_entity_poly.pdbx_strand_id
1 'polypeptide(L)'
;MAGIIVMRFQRTENSAYLGLAAAASVNERAWFADGTFKIAPPLFSQVYVILGEKHGGVHPMVYALLPSKSRATYGKLFDIIKDLQQGLQPATISCDFEIAAFRSMREHFPHARIQGCFFHLTHNMKKHLCSMGLIHRYNNDAQFSLQARMVSALPFIPIQDMEEAVDSLAEILPEVLQPHLEWF
;
A
#
# COMPACT_ATOMS: atom_id res chain seq x y z
N MET A 1 16.42 -20.01 19.91
CA MET A 1 16.57 -19.04 21.01
C MET A 1 15.97 -17.72 20.55
N ALA A 2 14.82 -17.33 21.09
CA ALA A 2 14.15 -16.08 20.77
C ALA A 2 14.87 -14.94 21.53
N GLY A 3 15.61 -14.12 20.81
CA GLY A 3 16.31 -12.97 21.39
C GLY A 3 15.33 -11.88 21.82
N ILE A 4 15.57 -11.33 23.00
CA ILE A 4 14.90 -10.12 23.51
C ILE A 4 15.13 -8.97 22.52
N ILE A 5 14.04 -8.38 22.03
CA ILE A 5 14.05 -7.29 21.05
C ILE A 5 14.44 -5.99 21.76
N VAL A 6 15.60 -5.45 21.43
CA VAL A 6 16.01 -4.10 21.85
C VAL A 6 15.66 -3.12 20.73
N MET A 7 14.68 -2.24 20.98
CA MET A 7 14.43 -1.09 20.11
C MET A 7 15.66 -0.16 20.14
N ARG A 8 16.54 -0.23 19.14
CA ARG A 8 17.58 0.77 18.96
C ARG A 8 17.04 1.91 18.11
N PHE A 9 16.67 3.01 18.77
CA PHE A 9 16.46 4.29 18.09
C PHE A 9 17.82 4.87 17.71
N GLN A 10 18.22 4.78 16.45
CA GLN A 10 19.37 5.56 15.95
C GLN A 10 18.87 6.91 15.49
N ARG A 11 19.35 7.97 16.15
CA ARG A 11 19.15 9.36 15.74
C ARG A 11 20.08 9.63 14.55
N THR A 12 19.55 9.62 13.33
CA THR A 12 20.28 10.20 12.19
C THR A 12 20.05 11.71 12.21
N GLU A 13 21.10 12.50 12.03
CA GLU A 13 20.98 13.94 11.85
C GLU A 13 20.02 14.22 10.69
N ASN A 14 18.83 14.72 10.99
CA ASN A 14 17.75 15.08 10.06
C ASN A 14 17.09 13.94 9.24
N SER A 15 16.04 13.33 9.82
CA SER A 15 14.73 13.10 9.14
C SER A 15 14.19 11.65 9.01
N ALA A 16 14.48 10.73 9.93
CA ALA A 16 13.66 9.53 10.15
C ALA A 16 14.01 8.93 11.50
N TYR A 17 13.02 8.42 12.25
CA TYR A 17 13.30 7.59 13.43
C TYR A 17 12.87 6.18 13.09
N LEU A 18 13.84 5.31 12.85
CA LEU A 18 13.58 3.90 12.60
C LEU A 18 13.49 3.18 13.95
N GLY A 19 12.29 2.70 14.29
CA GLY A 19 12.09 1.79 15.41
C GLY A 19 12.13 0.37 14.87
N LEU A 20 13.32 -0.20 14.68
CA LEU A 20 13.44 -1.57 14.21
C LEU A 20 12.88 -2.54 15.27
N ALA A 21 11.65 -3.02 15.09
CA ALA A 21 11.22 -4.25 15.76
C ALA A 21 11.80 -5.41 14.95
N ALA A 22 13.07 -5.75 15.19
CA ALA A 22 13.70 -6.93 14.60
C ALA A 22 13.08 -8.20 15.21
N ALA A 23 11.86 -8.52 14.82
CA ALA A 23 11.15 -9.74 15.21
C ALA A 23 11.04 -10.73 14.05
N ALA A 24 11.78 -10.56 12.95
CA ALA A 24 11.95 -11.58 11.93
C ALA A 24 13.09 -11.16 11.01
N SER A 25 13.79 -12.15 10.43
CA SER A 25 14.56 -11.95 9.21
C SER A 25 13.73 -11.14 8.21
N VAL A 26 14.24 -10.01 7.72
CA VAL A 26 13.54 -9.19 6.70
C VAL A 26 13.59 -9.87 5.32
N ASN A 27 14.15 -11.09 5.25
CA ASN A 27 14.33 -11.87 4.02
C ASN A 27 13.07 -12.57 3.50
N GLU A 28 11.88 -12.15 3.93
CA GLU A 28 10.66 -12.76 3.41
C GLU A 28 10.44 -12.31 1.95
N ARG A 29 9.98 -13.24 1.11
CA ARG A 29 9.81 -12.96 -0.33
C ARG A 29 8.61 -12.06 -0.62
N ALA A 30 7.62 -12.03 0.27
CA ALA A 30 6.42 -11.23 0.15
C ALA A 30 6.40 -10.15 1.24
N TRP A 31 6.44 -8.89 0.82
CA TRP A 31 6.34 -7.74 1.71
C TRP A 31 4.98 -7.05 1.55
N PHE A 32 4.44 -6.58 2.67
CA PHE A 32 3.27 -5.71 2.71
C PHE A 32 3.68 -4.43 3.42
N ALA A 33 3.50 -3.28 2.75
CA ALA A 33 3.97 -2.01 3.26
C ALA A 33 2.78 -1.04 3.41
N ASP A 34 2.62 -0.48 4.60
CA ASP A 34 1.47 0.36 4.94
C ASP A 34 1.85 1.54 5.84
N GLY A 35 1.18 2.68 5.61
CA GLY A 35 1.35 3.91 6.38
C GLY A 35 0.14 4.20 7.27
N THR A 36 0.34 4.24 8.59
CA THR A 36 -0.69 4.63 9.55
C THR A 36 -0.46 6.05 10.07
N PHE A 37 -1.43 6.95 9.81
CA PHE A 37 -1.32 8.38 10.11
C PHE A 37 -1.81 8.75 11.52
N LYS A 38 -2.93 8.15 11.97
CA LYS A 38 -3.63 8.57 13.20
C LYS A 38 -2.83 8.38 14.49
N ILE A 39 -1.84 7.49 14.47
CA ILE A 39 -1.01 7.14 15.62
C ILE A 39 0.38 7.78 15.56
N ALA A 40 0.66 8.59 14.52
CA ALA A 40 1.95 9.22 14.36
C ALA A 40 2.18 10.21 15.51
N PRO A 41 3.30 10.10 16.25
CA PRO A 41 3.61 11.07 17.29
C PRO A 41 3.95 12.44 16.67
N PRO A 42 3.92 13.53 17.46
CA PRO A 42 4.33 14.86 17.00
C PRO A 42 5.69 14.80 16.30
N LEU A 43 5.87 15.65 15.28
CA LEU A 43 7.03 15.69 14.36
C LEU A 43 7.04 14.63 13.25
N PHE A 44 6.09 13.69 13.26
CA PHE A 44 5.98 12.66 12.22
C PHE A 44 4.67 12.74 11.46
N SER A 45 4.74 12.45 10.16
CA SER A 45 3.57 12.37 9.31
C SER A 45 2.89 11.00 9.40
N GLN A 46 3.65 9.94 9.68
CA GLN A 46 3.12 8.58 9.72
C GLN A 46 4.02 7.61 10.50
N VAL A 47 3.40 6.54 10.98
CA VAL A 47 4.08 5.28 11.31
C VAL A 47 3.99 4.39 10.07
N TYR A 48 5.13 4.03 9.50
CA TYR A 48 5.22 3.12 8.37
C TYR A 48 5.60 1.73 8.84
N VAL A 49 4.91 0.71 8.34
CA VAL A 49 5.09 -0.68 8.74
C VAL A 49 5.38 -1.52 7.52
N ILE A 50 6.42 -2.35 7.60
CA ILE A 50 6.68 -3.41 6.61
C ILE A 50 6.44 -4.74 7.29
N LEU A 51 5.54 -5.53 6.73
CA LEU A 51 5.18 -6.85 7.18
C LEU A 51 5.68 -7.91 6.18
N GLY A 52 5.92 -9.12 6.65
CA GLY A 52 6.33 -10.26 5.84
C GLY A 52 5.58 -11.54 6.21
N GLU A 53 5.44 -12.43 5.24
CA GLU A 53 4.85 -13.75 5.45
C GLU A 53 5.84 -14.68 6.15
N LYS A 54 5.42 -15.24 7.28
CA LYS A 54 6.21 -16.21 8.04
C LYS A 54 5.30 -17.14 8.82
N HIS A 55 5.63 -18.44 8.86
CA HIS A 55 4.85 -19.45 9.60
C HIS A 55 3.34 -19.47 9.28
N GLY A 56 2.96 -19.19 8.02
CA GLY A 56 1.56 -19.15 7.60
C GLY A 56 0.77 -17.91 8.04
N GLY A 57 1.46 -16.87 8.54
CA GLY A 57 0.85 -15.59 8.91
C GLY A 57 1.67 -14.40 8.43
N VAL A 58 1.07 -13.21 8.50
CA VAL A 58 1.72 -11.94 8.15
C VAL A 58 2.15 -11.25 9.44
N HIS A 59 3.45 -10.95 9.56
CA HIS A 59 4.05 -10.42 10.78
C HIS A 59 4.81 -9.13 10.50
N PRO A 60 4.73 -8.14 11.39
CA PRO A 60 5.52 -6.91 11.25
C PRO A 60 7.02 -7.23 11.37
N MET A 61 7.80 -6.70 10.43
CA MET A 61 9.26 -6.83 10.37
C MET A 61 9.96 -5.49 10.64
N VAL A 62 9.34 -4.37 10.26
CA VAL A 62 9.89 -3.03 10.43
C VAL A 62 8.77 -2.07 10.86
N TYR A 63 9.08 -1.21 11.84
CA TYR A 63 8.30 -0.01 12.15
C TYR A 63 9.20 1.22 11.94
N ALA A 64 8.68 2.25 11.28
CA ALA A 64 9.41 3.48 11.01
C ALA A 64 8.54 4.70 11.28
N LEU A 65 9.08 5.68 12.00
CA LEU A 65 8.45 6.99 12.12
C LEU A 65 9.01 7.88 11.02
N LEU A 66 8.15 8.23 10.07
CA LEU A 66 8.52 9.02 8.90
C LEU A 66 8.06 10.47 9.07
N PRO A 67 8.96 11.47 8.99
CA PRO A 67 8.59 12.87 9.17
C PRO A 67 7.77 13.44 8.02
N SER A 68 7.86 12.83 6.83
CA SER A 68 7.12 13.25 5.66
C SER A 68 6.71 12.06 4.79
N LYS A 69 5.84 12.33 3.82
CA LYS A 69 5.40 11.39 2.79
C LYS A 69 6.17 11.57 1.47
N SER A 70 7.37 12.16 1.55
CA SER A 70 8.19 12.47 0.38
C SER A 70 9.01 11.26 -0.09
N ARG A 71 9.33 11.24 -1.38
CA ARG A 71 10.19 10.19 -1.97
C ARG A 71 11.55 10.11 -1.26
N ALA A 72 12.12 11.25 -0.86
CA ALA A 72 13.39 11.30 -0.14
C ALA A 72 13.30 10.62 1.24
N THR A 73 12.19 10.79 1.96
CA THR A 73 11.97 10.10 3.24
C THR A 73 11.85 8.58 3.08
N TYR A 74 11.12 8.11 2.06
CA TYR A 74 11.06 6.68 1.76
C TYR A 74 12.39 6.10 1.28
N GLY A 75 13.15 6.84 0.47
CA GLY A 75 14.48 6.42 0.02
C GLY A 75 15.39 6.15 1.21
N LYS A 76 15.50 7.12 2.12
CA LYS A 76 16.26 6.97 3.37
C LYS A 76 15.79 5.75 4.18
N LEU A 77 14.49 5.49 4.28
CA LEU A 77 13.98 4.30 4.98
C LEU A 77 14.52 3.01 4.33
N PHE A 78 14.43 2.89 3.00
CA PHE A 78 14.86 1.67 2.30
C PHE A 78 16.38 1.50 2.25
N ASP A 79 17.14 2.60 2.20
CA ASP A 79 18.60 2.57 2.36
C ASP A 79 18.97 2.00 3.74
N ILE A 80 18.37 2.52 4.81
CA ILE A 80 18.65 2.02 6.17
C ILE A 80 18.28 0.53 6.28
N ILE A 81 17.16 0.09 5.70
CA ILE A 81 16.76 -1.33 5.72
C ILE A 81 17.81 -2.21 5.01
N LYS A 82 18.35 -1.78 3.87
CA LYS A 82 19.41 -2.51 3.15
C LYS A 82 20.73 -2.54 3.91
N ASP A 83 21.07 -1.46 4.61
CA ASP A 83 22.28 -1.39 5.42
C ASP A 83 22.19 -2.34 6.63
N LEU A 84 21.00 -2.45 7.22
CA LEU A 84 20.73 -3.35 8.34
C LEU A 84 20.75 -4.82 7.93
N GLN A 85 20.29 -5.13 6.71
CA GLN A 85 20.34 -6.47 6.16
C GLN A 85 20.71 -6.42 4.67
N GLN A 86 21.97 -6.73 4.39
CA GLN A 86 22.46 -6.78 3.03
C GLN A 86 21.85 -7.97 2.27
N GLY A 87 21.70 -7.80 0.95
CA GLY A 87 21.18 -8.84 0.08
C GLY A 87 19.66 -9.04 0.13
N LEU A 88 18.90 -8.12 0.73
CA LEU A 88 17.44 -8.15 0.69
C LEU A 88 16.93 -8.07 -0.75
N GLN A 89 16.17 -9.10 -1.13
CA GLN A 89 15.55 -9.22 -2.46
C GLN A 89 14.11 -9.73 -2.30
N PRO A 90 13.16 -8.88 -1.85
CA PRO A 90 11.76 -9.26 -1.88
C PRO A 90 11.36 -9.62 -3.31
N ALA A 91 10.61 -10.70 -3.47
CA ALA A 91 10.05 -11.08 -4.76
C ALA A 91 8.82 -10.23 -5.10
N THR A 92 8.04 -9.87 -4.08
CA THR A 92 6.83 -9.05 -4.22
C THR A 92 6.75 -8.01 -3.11
N ILE A 93 6.24 -6.83 -3.44
CA ILE A 93 5.92 -5.79 -2.47
C ILE A 93 4.49 -5.31 -2.77
N SER A 94 3.57 -5.57 -1.86
CA SER A 94 2.23 -4.98 -1.89
C SER A 94 2.21 -3.69 -1.07
N CYS A 95 1.81 -2.58 -1.68
CA CYS A 95 1.76 -1.29 -1.01
C CYS A 95 0.47 -0.53 -1.32
N ASP A 96 0.23 0.55 -0.57
CA ASP A 96 -0.78 1.54 -0.94
C ASP A 96 -0.43 2.27 -2.26
N PHE A 97 -1.35 3.08 -2.76
CA PHE A 97 -1.20 3.82 -4.02
C PHE A 97 -0.40 5.12 -3.86
N GLU A 98 0.50 5.18 -2.87
CA GLU A 98 1.31 6.36 -2.65
C GLU A 98 2.49 6.41 -3.63
N ILE A 99 2.42 7.36 -4.57
CA ILE A 99 3.41 7.49 -5.65
C ILE A 99 4.85 7.66 -5.15
N ALA A 100 5.04 8.34 -4.02
CA ALA A 100 6.35 8.55 -3.42
C ALA A 100 6.96 7.25 -2.88
N ALA A 101 6.15 6.45 -2.17
CA ALA A 101 6.54 5.15 -1.66
C ALA A 101 6.80 4.17 -2.81
N PHE A 102 5.86 4.09 -3.77
CA PHE A 102 5.96 3.21 -4.93
C PHE A 102 7.24 3.47 -5.75
N ARG A 103 7.52 4.74 -6.08
CA ARG A 103 8.74 5.11 -6.83
C ARG A 103 10.01 4.77 -6.06
N SER A 104 10.00 4.98 -4.75
CA SER A 104 11.14 4.67 -3.90
C SER A 104 11.36 3.15 -3.80
N MET A 105 10.31 2.35 -3.63
CA MET A 105 10.40 0.88 -3.67
C MET A 105 10.97 0.38 -5.00
N ARG A 106 10.54 0.96 -6.13
CA ARG A 106 11.01 0.54 -7.47
C ARG A 106 12.48 0.83 -7.69
N GLU A 107 12.97 1.93 -7.13
CA GLU A 107 14.39 2.30 -7.16
C GLU A 107 15.24 1.39 -6.28
N HIS A 108 14.75 1.02 -5.09
CA HIS A 108 15.52 0.23 -4.14
C HIS A 108 15.41 -1.28 -4.37
N PHE A 109 14.30 -1.77 -4.89
CA PHE A 109 14.04 -3.19 -5.13
C PHE A 109 13.60 -3.41 -6.59
N PRO A 110 14.49 -3.17 -7.57
CA PRO A 110 14.13 -3.17 -8.99
C PRO A 110 13.69 -4.54 -9.52
N HIS A 111 14.05 -5.62 -8.83
CA HIS A 111 13.66 -6.99 -9.17
C HIS A 111 12.37 -7.45 -8.48
N ALA A 112 11.84 -6.67 -7.52
CA ALA A 112 10.59 -6.99 -6.86
C ALA A 112 9.41 -6.62 -7.76
N ARG A 113 8.40 -7.49 -7.81
CA ARG A 113 7.11 -7.14 -8.40
C ARG A 113 6.32 -6.28 -7.41
N ILE A 114 6.22 -4.99 -7.70
CA ILE A 114 5.46 -4.04 -6.87
C ILE A 114 4.01 -4.04 -7.32
N GLN A 115 3.08 -4.21 -6.39
CA GLN A 115 1.66 -4.36 -6.66
C GLN A 115 0.85 -3.42 -5.76
N GLY A 116 -0.18 -2.78 -6.32
CA GLY A 116 -1.16 -2.03 -5.53
C GLY A 116 -1.99 -2.97 -4.65
N CYS A 117 -2.28 -2.52 -3.43
CA CYS A 117 -3.09 -3.29 -2.49
C CYS A 117 -4.59 -3.22 -2.86
N PHE A 118 -5.18 -4.36 -3.22
CA PHE A 118 -6.60 -4.45 -3.59
C PHE A 118 -7.56 -4.02 -2.47
N PHE A 119 -7.22 -4.29 -1.21
CA PHE A 119 -7.98 -3.80 -0.06
C PHE A 119 -8.05 -2.27 -0.04
N HIS A 120 -6.91 -1.60 -0.25
CA HIS A 120 -6.88 -0.14 -0.29
C HIS A 120 -7.61 0.43 -1.51
N LEU A 121 -7.53 -0.23 -2.67
CA LEU A 121 -8.29 0.15 -3.84
C LEU A 121 -9.80 0.11 -3.57
N THR A 122 -10.32 -1.05 -3.15
CA THR A 122 -11.76 -1.24 -2.89
C THR A 122 -12.27 -0.30 -1.78
N HIS A 123 -11.47 -0.05 -0.75
CA HIS A 123 -11.80 0.93 0.29
C HIS A 123 -11.88 2.36 -0.26
N ASN A 124 -10.94 2.77 -1.10
CA ASN A 124 -10.95 4.10 -1.70
C ASN A 124 -12.09 4.25 -2.72
N MET A 125 -12.39 3.22 -3.51
CA MET A 125 -13.57 3.17 -4.38
C MET A 125 -14.86 3.38 -3.58
N LYS A 126 -14.99 2.71 -2.43
CA LYS A 126 -16.15 2.89 -1.54
C LYS A 126 -16.22 4.31 -0.95
N LYS A 127 -15.08 4.91 -0.59
CA LYS A 127 -15.04 6.33 -0.17
C LYS A 127 -15.46 7.27 -1.29
N HIS A 128 -15.05 6.99 -2.53
CA HIS A 128 -15.43 7.78 -3.68
C HIS A 128 -16.96 7.74 -3.91
N LEU A 129 -17.58 6.56 -3.80
CA LEU A 129 -19.05 6.45 -3.80
C LEU A 129 -19.70 7.25 -2.67
N CYS A 130 -19.06 7.31 -1.49
CA CYS A 130 -19.53 8.13 -0.39
C CYS A 130 -19.46 9.63 -0.69
N SER A 131 -18.37 10.12 -1.31
CA SER A 131 -18.26 11.53 -1.72
C SER A 131 -19.25 11.92 -2.81
N MET A 132 -19.67 10.96 -3.64
CA MET A 132 -20.73 11.15 -4.64
C MET A 132 -22.14 11.09 -4.04
N GLY A 133 -22.30 10.80 -2.74
CA GLY A 133 -23.61 10.62 -2.10
C GLY A 133 -24.31 9.30 -2.45
N LEU A 134 -23.60 8.34 -3.06
CA LEU A 134 -24.16 7.10 -3.60
C LEU A 134 -24.11 5.93 -2.61
N ILE A 135 -23.52 6.12 -1.43
CA ILE A 135 -23.31 5.04 -0.46
C ILE A 135 -24.63 4.42 0.03
N HIS A 136 -25.69 5.21 0.16
CA HIS A 136 -27.01 4.70 0.54
C HIS A 136 -27.54 3.74 -0.53
N ARG A 137 -27.46 4.10 -1.81
CA ARG A 137 -27.89 3.24 -2.92
C ARG A 137 -27.01 1.98 -3.01
N TYR A 138 -25.70 2.14 -2.91
CA TYR A 138 -24.74 1.02 -2.88
C TYR A 138 -25.06 -0.03 -1.81
N ASN A 139 -25.52 0.39 -0.63
CA ASN A 139 -25.84 -0.52 0.46
C ASN A 139 -27.22 -1.19 0.34
N ASN A 140 -28.14 -0.64 -0.46
CA ASN A 140 -29.54 -1.07 -0.50
C ASN A 140 -30.01 -1.60 -1.87
N ASP A 141 -29.22 -1.42 -2.93
CA ASP A 141 -29.51 -1.89 -4.29
C ASP A 141 -28.39 -2.84 -4.74
N ALA A 142 -28.72 -4.14 -4.81
CA ALA A 142 -27.75 -5.18 -5.14
C ALA A 142 -27.21 -5.05 -6.58
N GLN A 143 -28.02 -4.62 -7.53
CA GLN A 143 -27.60 -4.43 -8.91
C GLN A 143 -26.65 -3.24 -9.02
N PHE A 144 -26.99 -2.13 -8.37
CA PHE A 144 -26.11 -0.97 -8.31
C PHE A 144 -24.78 -1.28 -7.60
N SER A 145 -24.84 -2.06 -6.51
CA SER A 145 -23.64 -2.53 -5.79
C SER A 145 -22.75 -3.41 -6.67
N LEU A 146 -23.35 -4.28 -7.48
CA LEU A 146 -22.62 -5.10 -8.46
C LEU A 146 -21.95 -4.21 -9.50
N GLN A 147 -22.69 -3.30 -10.13
CA GLN A 147 -22.17 -2.36 -11.14
C GLN A 147 -20.99 -1.53 -10.61
N ALA A 148 -21.11 -0.97 -9.39
CA ALA A 148 -20.00 -0.24 -8.78
C ALA A 148 -18.77 -1.14 -8.49
N ARG A 149 -18.98 -2.40 -8.10
CA ARG A 149 -17.90 -3.37 -7.87
C ARG A 149 -17.25 -3.86 -9.16
N MET A 150 -17.94 -3.84 -10.30
CA MET A 150 -17.34 -4.16 -11.60
C MET A 150 -16.20 -3.21 -11.94
N VAL A 151 -16.33 -1.91 -11.60
CA VAL A 151 -15.23 -0.95 -11.74
C VAL A 151 -14.03 -1.36 -10.89
N SER A 152 -14.27 -1.78 -9.64
CA SER A 152 -13.20 -2.28 -8.77
C SER A 152 -12.56 -3.59 -9.25
N ALA A 153 -13.17 -4.30 -10.20
CA ALA A 153 -12.66 -5.55 -10.75
C ALA A 153 -11.76 -5.36 -11.99
N LEU A 154 -11.72 -4.16 -12.57
CA LEU A 154 -10.87 -3.83 -13.72
C LEU A 154 -9.38 -4.24 -13.56
N PRO A 155 -8.73 -4.13 -12.39
CA PRO A 155 -7.32 -4.57 -12.24
C PRO A 155 -7.06 -6.05 -12.50
N PHE A 156 -8.10 -6.89 -12.56
CA PHE A 156 -7.97 -8.31 -12.87
C PHE A 156 -8.02 -8.60 -14.37
N ILE A 157 -8.28 -7.59 -15.19
CA ILE A 157 -8.29 -7.68 -16.64
C ILE A 157 -6.84 -7.55 -17.14
N PRO A 158 -6.41 -8.38 -18.11
CA PRO A 158 -5.12 -8.20 -18.74
C PRO A 158 -4.97 -6.80 -19.34
N ILE A 159 -3.77 -6.22 -19.23
CA ILE A 159 -3.52 -4.83 -19.65
C ILE A 159 -3.87 -4.61 -21.12
N GLN A 160 -3.65 -5.61 -21.99
CA GLN A 160 -3.97 -5.49 -23.42
C GLN A 160 -5.48 -5.39 -23.73
N ASP A 161 -6.34 -5.83 -22.80
CA ASP A 161 -7.80 -5.81 -22.96
C ASP A 161 -8.45 -4.67 -22.13
N MET A 162 -7.63 -3.83 -21.48
CA MET A 162 -8.11 -2.83 -20.51
C MET A 162 -8.96 -1.74 -21.17
N GLU A 163 -8.55 -1.22 -22.34
CA GLU A 163 -9.29 -0.17 -23.05
C GLU A 163 -10.68 -0.67 -23.45
N GLU A 164 -10.76 -1.83 -24.11
CA GLU A 164 -12.03 -2.46 -24.49
C GLU A 164 -12.92 -2.77 -23.29
N ALA A 165 -12.34 -3.22 -22.17
CA ALA A 165 -13.09 -3.49 -20.97
C ALA A 165 -13.67 -2.24 -20.31
N VAL A 166 -12.91 -1.13 -20.30
CA VAL A 166 -13.39 0.16 -19.79
C VAL A 166 -14.52 0.69 -20.66
N ASP A 167 -14.36 0.66 -21.98
CA ASP A 167 -15.39 1.11 -22.94
C ASP A 167 -16.68 0.28 -22.80
N SER A 168 -16.54 -1.05 -22.80
CA SER A 168 -17.67 -1.98 -22.61
C SER A 168 -18.37 -1.76 -21.27
N LEU A 169 -17.60 -1.48 -20.22
CA LEU A 169 -18.16 -1.20 -18.90
C LEU A 169 -18.88 0.15 -18.89
N ALA A 170 -18.34 1.19 -19.54
CA ALA A 170 -18.96 2.50 -19.65
C ALA A 170 -20.35 2.42 -20.31
N GLU A 171 -20.52 1.58 -21.34
CA GLU A 171 -21.81 1.41 -22.03
C GLU A 171 -22.91 0.81 -21.14
N ILE A 172 -22.56 -0.07 -20.20
CA ILE A 172 -23.54 -0.80 -19.36
C ILE A 172 -23.75 -0.15 -17.99
N LEU A 173 -22.85 0.75 -17.57
CA LEU A 173 -22.97 1.44 -16.28
C LEU A 173 -24.04 2.54 -16.35
N PRO A 174 -24.83 2.73 -15.27
CA PRO A 174 -25.71 3.89 -15.19
C PRO A 174 -24.89 5.18 -15.19
N GLU A 175 -25.43 6.24 -15.79
CA GLU A 175 -24.75 7.55 -15.94
C GLU A 175 -24.14 8.06 -14.62
N VAL A 176 -24.84 7.83 -13.50
CA VAL A 176 -24.40 8.24 -12.16
C VAL A 176 -23.12 7.54 -11.67
N LEU A 177 -22.71 6.42 -12.29
CA LEU A 177 -21.45 5.72 -12.01
C LEU A 177 -20.33 6.06 -13.00
N GLN A 178 -20.57 6.86 -14.04
CA GLN A 178 -19.50 7.27 -14.97
C GLN A 178 -18.36 8.00 -14.25
N PRO A 179 -18.61 8.96 -13.34
CA PRO A 179 -17.51 9.59 -12.60
C PRO A 179 -16.76 8.59 -11.71
N HIS A 180 -17.40 7.50 -11.29
CA HIS A 180 -16.77 6.44 -10.51
C HIS A 180 -15.81 5.59 -11.36
N LEU A 181 -16.18 5.34 -12.62
CA LEU A 181 -15.32 4.70 -13.62
C LEU A 181 -14.14 5.61 -14.01
N GLU A 182 -14.38 6.90 -14.24
CA GLU A 182 -13.32 7.88 -14.58
C GLU A 182 -12.33 8.11 -13.42
N TRP A 183 -12.76 7.90 -12.18
CA TRP A 183 -11.91 8.03 -11.00
C TRP A 183 -10.93 6.86 -10.84
N PHE A 184 -11.26 5.69 -11.38
CA PHE A 184 -10.40 4.49 -11.35
C PHE A 184 -9.17 4.68 -12.23
#